data_AF-A0A329QN20-F1
#
_entry.id   AF-A0A329QN20-F1
#
_cell.length_a   1.000
_cell.length_b   1.000
_cell.length_c   1.000
_cell.angle_alpha   90.00
_cell.angle_beta   90.00
_cell.angle_gamma   90.00
#
_symmetry.space_group_name_H-M   'P 1'
#
loop_
_entity.id
_entity.type
_entity.pdbx_description
1 polymer ?
#
loop_
_entity_poly.entity_id
_entity_poly.type
_entity_poly.pdbx_seq_one_letter_code
_entity_poly.pdbx_strand_id
1 'polypeptide(L)' 'MLRETDLPLDVIAARTGLRDATYLVRRFRDRYGITPQRWRHSQQARL' A
#
# COMPACT_ATOMS: atom_id res chain seq x y z
N MET A 1 3.57 -0.69 8.22
CA MET A 1 2.30 -1.30 7.72
C MET A 1 2.44 -2.06 6.41
N LEU A 2 2.59 -1.44 5.22
CA LEU A 2 2.58 -2.20 3.95
C LEU A 2 3.64 -3.31 3.86
N ARG A 3 4.82 -3.12 4.46
CA ARG A 3 5.93 -4.09 4.49
C ARG A 3 5.76 -5.18 5.55
N GLU A 4 5.04 -4.87 6.61
CA GLU A 4 5.00 -5.67 7.84
C GLU A 4 3.67 -6.42 8.00
N THR A 5 2.67 -6.11 7.17
CA THR A 5 1.33 -6.68 7.29
C THR A 5 0.73 -7.02 5.93
N ASP A 6 -0.09 -8.07 5.93
CA ASP A 6 -0.96 -8.45 4.82
C ASP A 6 -2.36 -7.83 4.92
N LEU A 7 -2.49 -6.73 5.68
CA LEU A 7 -3.77 -6.05 5.80
C LEU A 7 -4.26 -5.57 4.42
N PRO A 8 -5.57 -5.69 4.15
CA PRO A 8 -6.23 -5.08 3.01
C PRO A 8 -5.94 -3.57 2.92
N LEU A 9 -5.89 -3.03 1.68
CA LEU A 9 -5.49 -1.64 1.45
C LEU A 9 -6.49 -0.62 2.00
N ASP A 10 -7.76 -0.97 2.08
CA ASP A 10 -8.83 -0.18 2.72
C ASP A 10 -8.59 -0.07 4.24
N VAL A 11 -8.21 -1.17 4.90
CA VAL A 11 -7.83 -1.15 6.32
C VAL A 11 -6.60 -0.28 6.56
N ILE A 12 -5.60 -0.38 5.68
CA ILE A 12 -4.40 0.46 5.76
C ILE A 12 -4.75 1.93 5.53
N ALA A 13 -5.62 2.24 4.56
CA ALA A 13 -6.05 3.61 4.30
C ALA A 13 -6.73 4.21 5.54
N ALA A 14 -7.70 3.51 6.12
CA ALA A 14 -8.40 3.94 7.33
C ALA A 14 -7.44 4.18 8.50
N ARG A 15 -6.52 3.25 8.77
CA ARG A 15 -5.54 3.37 9.87
C ARG A 15 -4.51 4.48 9.67
N THR A 16 -4.30 4.93 8.44
CA THR A 16 -3.33 5.98 8.10
C THR A 16 -4.00 7.35 7.84
N GLY A 17 -5.31 7.46 8.10
CA GLY A 17 -6.06 8.71 7.91
C GLY A 17 -6.31 9.06 6.44
N LEU A 18 -6.18 8.09 5.53
CA LEU A 18 -6.48 8.27 4.11
C LEU A 18 -7.95 7.96 3.84
N ARG A 19 -8.54 8.70 2.89
CA ARG A 19 -9.96 8.63 2.57
C ARG A 19 -10.45 7.21 2.23
N ASP A 20 -9.70 6.51 1.38
CA ASP A 20 -10.04 5.17 0.89
C ASP A 20 -8.82 4.50 0.23
N ALA A 21 -8.97 3.22 -0.12
CA ALA A 21 -7.93 2.44 -0.80
C ALA A 21 -7.56 3.03 -2.18
N THR A 22 -8.51 3.58 -2.93
CA THR A 22 -8.28 4.17 -4.25
C THR A 22 -7.38 5.40 -4.15
N TYR A 23 -7.60 6.25 -3.15
CA TYR A 23 -6.79 7.41 -2.84
C TYR A 23 -5.37 7.00 -2.44
N LEU A 24 -5.25 5.98 -1.58
CA LEU A 24 -3.96 5.39 -1.22
C LEU A 24 -3.22 4.89 -2.47
N VAL A 25 -3.85 4.08 -3.33
CA VAL A 25 -3.23 3.52 -4.54
C VAL A 25 -2.76 4.63 -5.47
N ARG A 26 -3.59 5.66 -5.70
CA ARG A 26 -3.23 6.80 -6.53
C ARG A 26 -2.02 7.54 -5.97
N ARG A 27 -2.08 7.99 -4.71
CA ARG A 27 -0.97 8.73 -4.07
C ARG A 27 0.32 7.92 -4.03
N PHE A 28 0.21 6.61 -3.79
CA PHE A 28 1.36 5.72 -3.76
C PHE A 28 1.99 5.58 -5.16
N ARG A 29 1.18 5.37 -6.19
CA ARG A 29 1.69 5.30 -7.58
C ARG A 29 2.30 6.62 -8.01
N ASP A 30 1.70 7.76 -7.66
CA ASP A 30 2.24 9.09 -7.96
C ASP A 30 3.61 9.30 -7.28
N ARG A 31 3.83 8.72 -6.10
CA ARG A 31 5.08 8.83 -5.31
C ARG A 31 6.16 7.83 -5.73
N TYR A 32 5.79 6.58 -6.03
CA TYR A 32 6.72 5.45 -6.16
C TYR A 32 6.69 4.78 -7.54
N GLY A 33 5.80 5.18 -8.44
CA GLY A 33 5.68 4.64 -9.80
C GLY A 33 5.03 3.26 -9.92
N ILE A 34 4.74 2.57 -8.81
CA ILE A 34 4.11 1.24 -8.79
C ILE A 34 2.95 1.18 -7.79
N THR A 35 2.10 0.15 -7.89
CA THR A 35 0.99 -0.05 -6.94
C THR A 35 1.50 -0.55 -5.58
N PRO A 36 0.80 -0.25 -4.46
CA PRO A 36 1.16 -0.76 -3.14
C PRO A 36 1.27 -2.30 -3.09
N GLN A 37 0.39 -3.01 -3.80
CA GLN A 37 0.38 -4.48 -3.83
C GLN A 37 1.61 -5.04 -4.56
N ARG A 38 1.99 -4.46 -5.70
CA ARG A 38 3.22 -4.87 -6.42
C ARG A 38 4.46 -4.56 -5.58
N TRP A 39 4.48 -3.39 -4.93
CA TRP A 39 5.55 -3.04 -4.00
C TRP A 39 5.64 -4.04 -2.85
N ARG A 40 4.53 -4.36 -2.17
CA ARG A 40 4.48 -5.34 -1.07
C ARG A 40 5.04 -6.69 -1.51
N HIS A 41 4.57 -7.21 -2.63
CA HIS A 41 5.06 -8.49 -3.17
C HIS A 41 6.57 -8.47 -3.42
N SER A 42 7.11 -7.38 -3.98
CA SER A 42 8.56 -7.23 -4.18
C SER A 42 9.37 -7.15 -2.89
N GLN A 43 8.78 -6.61 -1.81
CA GLN A 43 9.43 -6.55 -0.49
C GLN A 43 9.42 -7.91 0.21
N GLN A 44 8.34 -8.69 0.06
CA GLN A 44 8.21 -10.02 0.63
C GLN A 44 9.13 -11.03 -0.06
N ALA A 45 9.30 -10.93 -1.38
CA ALA A 45 10.23 -11.79 -2.13
C ALA A 45 11.72 -11.53 -1.82
N ARG A 46 12.03 -10.48 -1.04
CA ARG A 46 13.40 -10.07 -0.69
C ARG A 46 13.78 -10.46 0.73
N LEU A 47 12.87 -11.11 1.46
CA LEU A 47 13.06 -11.73 2.77
C LEU A 47 13.19 -13.24 2.58
#